data_AF-A0A1J1J117-F1
#
_entry.id   AF-A0A1J1J117-F1
#
_cell.length_a   1.000
_cell.length_b   1.000
_cell.length_c   1.000
_cell.angle_alpha   90.00
_cell.angle_beta   90.00
_cell.angle_gamma   90.00
#
_symmetry.space_group_name_H-M   'P 1'
#
loop_
_entity.id
_entity.type
_entity.pdbx_description
1 polymer ?
#
loop_
_entity_poly.entity_id
_entity_poly.type
_entity_poly.pdbx_seq_one_letter_code
_entity_poly.pdbx_strand_id
1 'polypeptide(L)'
;MENLNSKTNPEEGESDTGSSVNIDLTGGTQSEQTKRARRTEAMKKRLKEGKGDQTCLEYAAKLADELNGTNMKIEKWVKNEINKRWNEASGLRHSKMMMKEPNTRRAKSLLNLSRNDLRVMMGVSTGHCCLYKHLNSMQRTQLINCRYCRGMTEETMKHVVASCDVHSRTRLRIFDHSVINAEGLAEVDLEDLLLFMTRTGVQTPEHFLRLLRLMSTVLMPPLLMGLKCD
;
A
#
# COMPACT_ATOMS: atom_id res chain seq x y z
N MET A 1 29.97 -57.56 -7.56
CA MET A 1 29.69 -58.79 -6.79
C MET A 1 30.08 -58.44 -5.36
N GLU A 2 29.22 -58.35 -4.35
CA GLU A 2 27.92 -58.95 -4.10
C GLU A 2 26.94 -57.94 -3.47
N ASN A 3 25.67 -58.24 -3.68
CA ASN A 3 24.47 -57.62 -3.09
C ASN A 3 24.23 -58.24 -1.71
N LEU A 4 23.80 -57.45 -0.72
CA LEU A 4 22.85 -57.93 0.29
C LEU A 4 21.89 -56.80 0.68
N ASN A 5 20.65 -57.02 0.24
CA ASN A 5 19.41 -56.32 0.59
C ASN A 5 19.11 -56.44 2.09
N SER A 6 18.62 -55.37 2.70
CA SER A 6 17.62 -55.47 3.76
C SER A 6 16.45 -54.56 3.42
N LYS A 7 15.34 -55.20 3.06
CA LYS A 7 14.02 -54.63 2.81
C LYS A 7 13.36 -54.27 4.14
N THR A 8 12.78 -53.07 4.23
CA THR A 8 11.53 -52.82 4.96
C THR A 8 10.73 -51.75 4.20
N ASN A 9 9.49 -52.09 3.84
CA ASN A 9 8.39 -51.28 3.31
C ASN A 9 7.14 -51.80 4.06
N PRO A 10 5.96 -51.16 3.97
CA PRO A 10 5.63 -49.73 4.01
C PRO A 10 4.51 -49.47 5.06
N GLU A 11 4.34 -48.24 5.55
CA GLU A 11 3.05 -47.83 6.16
C GLU A 11 2.62 -46.48 5.60
N GLU A 12 1.35 -46.47 5.19
CA GLU A 12 0.60 -45.39 4.56
C GLU A 12 0.20 -44.32 5.60
N GLY A 13 0.09 -43.07 5.16
CA GLY A 13 -0.41 -41.97 6.00
C GLY A 13 -0.38 -40.61 5.29
N GLU A 14 -1.44 -40.36 4.51
CA GLU A 14 -2.14 -39.07 4.31
C GLU A 14 -1.29 -37.78 4.36
N SER A 15 -0.93 -37.19 3.22
CA SER A 15 -1.67 -36.10 2.53
C SER A 15 -1.96 -34.86 3.38
N ASP A 16 -1.15 -33.80 3.22
CA ASP A 16 -1.66 -32.43 3.35
C ASP A 16 -0.85 -31.46 2.48
N THR A 17 -1.07 -31.52 1.17
CA THR A 17 -0.70 -30.41 0.27
C THR A 17 -1.68 -29.29 0.53
N GLY A 18 -1.26 -28.28 1.30
CA GLY A 18 -2.00 -27.05 1.55
C GLY A 18 -2.43 -26.38 0.26
N SER A 19 -3.61 -26.77 -0.21
CA SER A 19 -4.27 -26.18 -1.37
C SER A 19 -4.64 -24.76 -0.99
N SER A 20 -4.02 -23.80 -1.67
CA SER A 20 -4.44 -22.41 -1.62
C SER A 20 -5.87 -22.35 -2.14
N VAL A 21 -6.82 -22.20 -1.22
CA VAL A 21 -8.23 -21.95 -1.57
C VAL A 21 -8.26 -20.55 -2.18
N ASN A 22 -8.19 -20.48 -3.50
CA ASN A 22 -8.65 -19.32 -4.24
C ASN A 22 -10.16 -19.21 -3.98
N ILE A 23 -10.53 -18.36 -3.04
CA ILE A 23 -11.92 -17.94 -2.88
C ILE A 23 -12.22 -17.07 -4.09
N ASP A 24 -12.67 -17.72 -5.16
CA ASP A 24 -13.23 -17.06 -6.32
C ASP A 24 -14.51 -16.33 -5.89
N LEU A 25 -14.38 -15.03 -5.62
CA LEU A 25 -15.48 -14.13 -5.32
C LEU A 25 -16.43 -13.92 -6.52
N THR A 26 -16.28 -14.69 -7.60
CA THR A 26 -17.17 -14.69 -8.77
C THR A 26 -17.95 -16.00 -8.97
N GLY A 27 -17.95 -16.90 -7.97
CA GLY A 27 -18.50 -18.26 -8.01
C GLY A 27 -19.99 -18.39 -8.37
N GLY A 28 -20.33 -18.20 -9.64
CA GLY A 28 -21.46 -18.84 -10.30
C GLY A 28 -20.95 -20.11 -10.99
N THR A 29 -21.68 -21.23 -10.86
CA THR A 29 -21.39 -22.47 -11.62
C THR A 29 -21.26 -22.18 -13.13
N GLN A 30 -20.56 -23.01 -13.90
CA GLN A 30 -20.50 -22.84 -15.37
C GLN A 30 -21.90 -22.70 -16.01
N SER A 31 -22.92 -23.32 -15.41
CA SER A 31 -24.33 -23.17 -15.78
C SER A 31 -24.91 -21.78 -15.47
N GLU A 32 -24.53 -21.15 -14.35
CA GLU A 32 -24.91 -19.78 -13.98
C GLU A 32 -24.20 -18.74 -14.84
N GLN A 33 -22.94 -18.97 -15.18
CA GLN A 33 -22.18 -18.13 -16.11
C GLN A 33 -22.80 -18.15 -17.52
N THR A 34 -23.22 -19.33 -18.01
CA THR A 34 -23.93 -19.43 -19.31
C THR A 34 -25.34 -18.82 -19.27
N LYS A 35 -26.07 -18.97 -18.16
CA LYS A 35 -27.37 -18.29 -17.97
C LYS A 35 -27.22 -16.77 -17.93
N ARG A 36 -26.19 -16.25 -17.25
CA ARG A 36 -25.86 -14.81 -17.21
C ARG A 36 -25.50 -14.30 -18.59
N ALA A 37 -24.65 -15.02 -19.33
CA ALA A 37 -24.28 -14.69 -20.71
C ALA A 37 -25.51 -14.64 -21.65
N ARG A 38 -26.40 -15.64 -21.58
CA ARG A 38 -27.65 -15.68 -22.36
C ARG A 38 -28.59 -14.52 -22.00
N ARG A 39 -28.68 -14.14 -20.72
CA ARG A 39 -29.46 -12.97 -20.26
C ARG A 39 -28.89 -11.66 -20.80
N THR A 40 -27.58 -11.47 -20.76
CA THR A 40 -26.93 -10.28 -21.36
C THR A 40 -27.15 -10.22 -22.87
N GLU A 41 -27.09 -11.35 -23.57
CA GLU A 41 -27.26 -11.37 -25.02
C GLU A 41 -28.72 -11.17 -25.44
N ALA A 42 -29.67 -11.72 -24.67
CA ALA A 42 -31.09 -11.42 -24.84
C ALA A 42 -31.42 -9.95 -24.56
N MET A 43 -30.76 -9.33 -23.57
CA MET A 43 -30.91 -7.91 -23.27
C MET A 43 -30.35 -7.02 -24.38
N LYS A 44 -29.15 -7.34 -24.92
CA LYS A 44 -28.57 -6.65 -26.09
C LYS A 44 -29.44 -6.80 -27.34
N LYS A 45 -30.05 -7.97 -27.55
CA LYS A 45 -30.97 -8.22 -28.67
C LYS A 45 -32.24 -7.37 -28.56
N ARG A 46 -32.84 -7.28 -27.36
CA ARG A 46 -34.03 -6.42 -27.11
C ARG A 46 -33.72 -4.92 -27.26
N LEU A 47 -32.50 -4.49 -26.94
CA LEU A 47 -32.03 -3.13 -27.20
C LEU A 47 -31.87 -2.85 -28.71
N LYS A 48 -31.41 -3.84 -29.49
CA LYS A 48 -31.30 -3.74 -30.97
C LYS A 48 -32.65 -3.74 -31.70
N GLU A 49 -33.69 -4.35 -31.12
CA GLU A 49 -35.02 -4.51 -31.75
C GLU A 49 -35.96 -3.30 -31.55
N GLY A 50 -35.50 -2.21 -30.95
CA GLY A 50 -36.16 -0.90 -31.08
C GLY A 50 -37.55 -0.79 -30.45
N LYS A 51 -37.64 -0.98 -29.13
CA LYS A 51 -38.67 -0.34 -28.26
C LYS A 51 -38.09 -0.03 -26.87
N GLY A 52 -36.89 0.53 -26.83
CA GLY A 52 -36.53 1.42 -25.73
C GLY A 52 -37.07 2.79 -26.12
N ASP A 53 -37.99 3.34 -25.35
CA ASP A 53 -38.52 4.69 -25.59
C ASP A 53 -37.32 5.63 -25.79
N GLN A 54 -37.18 6.23 -26.96
CA GLN A 54 -36.03 7.08 -27.31
C GLN A 54 -35.81 8.16 -26.22
N THR A 55 -36.91 8.60 -25.64
CA THR A 55 -37.02 9.49 -24.48
C THR A 55 -36.36 8.92 -23.21
N CYS A 56 -36.51 7.62 -22.91
CA CYS A 56 -35.87 6.97 -21.76
C CYS A 56 -34.34 6.85 -21.93
N LEU A 57 -33.86 6.58 -23.15
CA LEU A 57 -32.42 6.52 -23.43
C LEU A 57 -31.79 7.92 -23.35
N GLU A 58 -32.45 8.94 -23.89
CA GLU A 58 -32.03 10.34 -23.77
C GLU A 58 -32.05 10.84 -22.33
N TYR A 59 -33.07 10.47 -21.56
CA TYR A 59 -33.15 10.79 -20.13
C TYR A 59 -32.03 10.13 -19.33
N ALA A 60 -31.75 8.85 -19.59
CA ALA A 60 -30.63 8.15 -18.94
C ALA A 60 -29.27 8.77 -19.29
N ALA A 61 -29.06 9.21 -20.53
CA ALA A 61 -27.85 9.91 -20.95
C ALA A 61 -27.68 11.26 -20.22
N LYS A 62 -28.76 12.05 -20.13
CA LYS A 62 -28.75 13.33 -19.38
C LYS A 62 -28.42 13.12 -17.90
N LEU A 63 -29.04 12.13 -17.26
CA LEU A 63 -28.73 11.77 -15.88
C LEU A 63 -27.27 11.33 -15.72
N ALA A 64 -26.73 10.54 -16.65
CA ALA A 64 -25.33 10.13 -16.63
C ALA A 64 -24.39 11.33 -16.75
N ASP A 65 -24.69 12.30 -17.63
CA ASP A 65 -23.91 13.53 -17.77
C ASP A 65 -23.97 14.40 -16.52
N GLU A 66 -25.14 14.55 -15.90
CA GLU A 66 -25.31 15.27 -14.63
C GLU A 66 -24.55 14.61 -13.48
N LEU A 67 -24.62 13.28 -13.39
CA LEU A 67 -23.87 12.49 -12.40
C LEU A 67 -22.36 12.61 -12.64
N ASN A 68 -21.90 12.53 -13.88
CA ASN A 68 -20.50 12.73 -14.25
C ASN A 68 -20.03 14.13 -13.88
N GLY A 69 -20.83 15.16 -14.19
CA GLY A 69 -20.54 16.55 -13.83
C GLY A 69 -20.45 16.75 -12.31
N THR A 70 -21.31 16.07 -11.55
CA THR A 70 -21.27 16.10 -10.07
C THR A 70 -20.04 15.38 -9.52
N ASN A 71 -19.73 14.18 -10.02
CA ASN A 71 -18.55 13.41 -9.62
C ASN A 71 -17.26 14.20 -9.90
N MET A 72 -17.14 14.84 -11.06
CA MET A 72 -15.99 15.69 -11.37
C MET A 72 -15.82 16.85 -10.38
N LYS A 73 -16.91 17.49 -9.96
CA LYS A 73 -16.87 18.56 -8.95
C LYS A 73 -16.42 18.03 -7.59
N ILE A 74 -16.94 16.87 -7.19
CA ILE A 74 -16.55 16.20 -5.93
C ILE A 74 -15.07 15.82 -5.97
N GLU A 75 -14.59 15.16 -7.03
CA GLU A 75 -13.19 14.77 -7.17
C GLU A 75 -12.25 15.98 -7.13
N LYS A 76 -12.63 17.06 -7.81
CA LYS A 76 -11.87 18.32 -7.79
C LYS A 76 -11.81 18.91 -6.38
N TRP A 77 -12.95 18.95 -5.68
CA TRP A 77 -13.00 19.44 -4.29
C TRP A 77 -12.15 18.58 -3.36
N VAL A 78 -12.29 17.25 -3.42
CA VAL A 78 -11.50 16.31 -2.61
C VAL A 78 -10.00 16.49 -2.87
N LYS A 79 -9.58 16.59 -4.13
CA LYS A 79 -8.17 16.80 -4.49
C LYS A 79 -7.64 18.12 -3.90
N ASN A 80 -8.40 19.20 -4.02
CA ASN A 80 -8.03 20.50 -3.47
C ASN A 80 -7.92 20.46 -1.95
N GLU A 81 -8.87 19.83 -1.27
CA GLU A 81 -8.89 19.72 0.19
C GLU A 81 -7.72 18.86 0.72
N ILE A 82 -7.42 17.74 0.05
CA ILE A 82 -6.27 16.89 0.38
C ILE A 82 -4.96 17.67 0.21
N ASN A 83 -4.78 18.38 -0.91
CA ASN A 83 -3.59 19.19 -1.16
C ASN A 83 -3.44 20.34 -0.15
N LYS A 84 -4.55 21.01 0.16
CA LYS A 84 -4.58 22.07 1.18
C LYS A 84 -4.10 21.52 2.52
N ARG A 85 -4.70 20.44 3.01
CA ARG A 85 -4.31 19.79 4.28
C ARG A 85 -2.86 19.33 4.27
N TRP A 86 -2.40 18.74 3.17
CA TRP A 86 -1.01 18.31 3.04
C TRP A 86 -0.02 19.46 3.22
N ASN A 87 -0.29 20.59 2.55
CA ASN A 87 0.59 21.76 2.58
C ASN A 87 0.53 22.47 3.94
N GLU A 88 -0.67 22.64 4.50
CA GLU A 88 -0.91 23.33 5.78
C GLU A 88 -0.51 22.49 7.00
N ALA A 89 -0.45 21.15 6.89
CA ALA A 89 -0.05 20.29 7.98
C ALA A 89 1.37 20.62 8.47
N SER A 90 1.46 21.09 9.71
CA SER A 90 2.72 21.29 10.40
C SER A 90 3.33 19.93 10.79
N GLY A 91 4.66 19.83 10.71
CA GLY A 91 5.36 18.57 10.92
C GLY A 91 5.38 17.67 9.68
N LEU A 92 5.23 16.36 9.86
CA LEU A 92 5.31 15.35 8.79
C LEU A 92 6.63 15.35 8.01
N ARG A 93 7.73 15.78 8.63
CA ARG A 93 9.04 15.95 7.97
C ARG A 93 9.48 14.72 7.17
N HIS A 94 9.32 13.52 7.75
CA HIS A 94 9.70 12.28 7.07
C HIS A 94 8.77 11.96 5.89
N SER A 95 7.46 12.09 6.09
CA SER A 95 6.47 11.84 5.03
C SER A 95 6.63 12.81 3.86
N LYS A 96 6.83 14.11 4.15
CA LYS A 96 7.07 15.16 3.14
C LYS A 96 8.39 15.00 2.39
N MET A 97 9.38 14.37 3.02
CA MET A 97 10.64 14.03 2.35
C MET A 97 10.50 12.82 1.41
N MET A 98 9.64 11.86 1.73
CA MET A 98 9.40 10.65 0.91
C MET A 98 8.30 10.83 -0.13
N MET A 99 7.44 11.83 0.03
CA MET A 99 6.32 12.10 -0.84
C MET A 99 6.16 13.61 -0.89
N LYS A 100 6.43 14.24 -2.04
CA LYS A 100 6.31 15.71 -2.16
C LYS A 100 4.85 16.17 -2.10
N GLU A 101 3.97 15.38 -2.70
CA GLU A 101 2.54 15.65 -2.81
C GLU A 101 1.71 14.38 -2.64
N PRO A 102 0.44 14.50 -2.22
CA PRO A 102 -0.48 13.38 -2.14
C PRO A 102 -0.61 12.63 -3.48
N ASN A 103 -0.28 11.34 -3.47
CA ASN A 103 -0.22 10.53 -4.68
C ASN A 103 -1.19 9.34 -4.58
N THR A 104 -2.26 9.37 -5.38
CA THR A 104 -3.31 8.34 -5.37
C THR A 104 -2.81 6.98 -5.87
N ARG A 105 -1.85 6.95 -6.79
CA ARG A 105 -1.21 5.70 -7.25
C ARG A 105 -0.47 5.03 -6.10
N ARG A 106 0.38 5.79 -5.39
CA ARG A 106 1.09 5.30 -4.20
C ARG A 106 0.13 4.86 -3.11
N ALA A 107 -0.94 5.60 -2.87
CA ALA A 107 -1.96 5.20 -1.90
C ALA A 107 -2.58 3.84 -2.26
N LYS A 108 -2.94 3.61 -3.52
CA LYS A 108 -3.45 2.31 -3.99
C LYS A 108 -2.41 1.20 -3.83
N SER A 109 -1.14 1.45 -4.18
CA SER A 109 -0.06 0.47 -3.98
C SER A 109 0.09 0.09 -2.51
N LEU A 110 0.09 1.07 -1.60
CA LEU A 110 0.15 0.82 -0.15
C LEU A 110 -1.04 0.01 0.37
N LEU A 111 -2.25 0.27 -0.13
CA LEU A 111 -3.46 -0.46 0.27
C LEU A 111 -3.46 -1.92 -0.18
N ASN A 112 -2.67 -2.26 -1.21
CA ASN A 112 -2.54 -3.62 -1.72
C ASN A 112 -1.40 -4.41 -1.04
N LEU A 113 -0.60 -3.79 -0.16
CA LEU A 113 0.47 -4.47 0.55
C LEU A 113 -0.06 -5.44 1.62
N SER A 114 0.74 -6.46 1.93
CA SER A 114 0.49 -7.29 3.12
C SER A 114 0.53 -6.44 4.39
N ARG A 115 -0.09 -6.92 5.47
CA ARG A 115 -0.05 -6.20 6.77
C ARG A 115 1.37 -5.97 7.29
N ASN A 116 2.30 -6.88 6.97
CA ASN A 116 3.69 -6.77 7.41
C ASN A 116 4.44 -5.74 6.57
N ASP A 117 4.27 -5.78 5.25
CA ASP A 117 4.91 -4.83 4.34
C ASP A 117 4.40 -3.41 4.56
N LEU A 118 3.09 -3.25 4.72
CA LEU A 118 2.48 -1.97 5.05
C LEU A 118 3.04 -1.44 6.39
N ARG A 119 3.27 -2.29 7.38
CA ARG A 119 3.86 -1.89 8.66
C ARG A 119 5.25 -1.31 8.46
N VAL A 120 6.10 -1.99 7.68
CA VAL A 120 7.44 -1.51 7.32
C VAL A 120 7.34 -0.16 6.62
N MET A 121 6.52 -0.07 5.57
CA MET A 121 6.38 1.14 4.77
C MET A 121 5.85 2.33 5.57
N MET A 122 4.90 2.11 6.49
CA MET A 122 4.39 3.15 7.38
C MET A 122 5.47 3.64 8.34
N GLY A 123 6.23 2.73 8.95
CA GLY A 123 7.35 3.09 9.84
C GLY A 123 8.41 3.91 9.12
N VAL A 124 8.72 3.56 7.87
CA VAL A 124 9.70 4.25 7.03
C VAL A 124 9.21 5.64 6.65
N SER A 125 8.00 5.71 6.09
CA SER A 125 7.40 6.95 5.59
C SER A 125 7.20 7.98 6.68
N THR A 126 6.81 7.54 7.87
CA THR A 126 6.53 8.44 9.00
C THR A 126 7.75 8.64 9.91
N GLY A 127 8.86 7.93 9.68
CA GLY A 127 10.06 8.01 10.51
C GLY A 127 9.98 7.26 11.85
N HIS A 128 9.01 6.36 12.02
CA HIS A 128 8.78 5.53 13.22
C HIS A 128 9.42 4.14 13.14
N CYS A 129 10.57 4.02 12.47
CA CYS A 129 11.38 2.80 12.52
C CYS A 129 12.12 2.70 13.86
N CYS A 130 12.61 1.50 14.23
CA CYS A 130 13.45 1.26 15.41
C CYS A 130 14.86 1.89 15.31
N LEU A 131 14.99 3.10 14.80
CA LEU A 131 16.26 3.78 14.62
C LEU A 131 16.67 4.51 15.90
N TYR A 132 17.96 4.53 16.20
CA TYR A 132 18.44 5.08 17.47
C TYR A 132 18.07 6.54 17.70
N LYS A 133 18.07 7.40 16.67
CA LYS A 133 17.62 8.79 16.86
C LYS A 133 16.15 8.88 17.32
N HIS A 134 15.27 8.08 16.73
CA HIS A 134 13.86 8.04 17.11
C HIS A 134 13.67 7.44 18.50
N LEU A 135 14.34 6.32 18.80
CA LEU A 135 14.28 5.67 20.10
C LEU A 135 14.82 6.57 21.22
N ASN A 136 15.89 7.35 20.95
CA ASN A 136 16.43 8.31 21.90
C ASN A 136 15.49 9.48 22.16
N SER A 137 14.82 10.00 21.11
CA SER A 137 13.77 11.02 21.29
C SER A 137 12.60 10.50 22.14
N MET A 138 12.32 9.20 22.09
CA MET A 138 11.35 8.53 22.96
C MET A 138 11.93 8.06 24.31
N GLN A 139 13.17 8.42 24.64
CA GLN A 139 13.85 8.04 25.88
C GLN A 139 13.93 6.52 26.10
N ARG A 140 13.96 5.74 25.00
CA ARG A 140 14.11 4.27 25.02
C ARG A 140 15.56 3.82 24.90
N THR A 141 16.47 4.71 24.56
CA THR A 141 17.91 4.46 24.46
C THR A 141 18.69 5.77 24.62
N GLN A 142 19.94 5.68 25.05
CA GLN A 142 20.89 6.81 25.04
C GLN A 142 21.73 6.87 23.76
N LEU A 143 21.63 5.84 22.90
CA LEU A 143 22.34 5.79 21.63
C LEU A 143 21.64 6.69 20.61
N ILE A 144 22.43 7.48 19.87
CA ILE A 144 21.94 8.30 18.75
C ILE A 144 22.64 7.97 17.43
N ASN A 145 23.87 7.46 17.50
CA ASN A 145 24.74 7.25 16.36
C ASN A 145 24.45 5.90 15.66
N CYS A 146 24.58 5.88 14.35
CA CYS A 146 24.22 4.75 13.49
C CYS A 146 24.99 3.47 13.82
N ARG A 147 24.23 2.40 14.10
CA ARG A 147 24.77 1.06 14.37
C ARG A 147 25.44 0.41 13.17
N TYR A 148 25.09 0.85 11.96
CA TYR A 148 25.62 0.28 10.73
C TYR A 148 26.99 0.89 10.40
N CYS A 149 27.10 2.22 10.30
CA CYS A 149 28.33 2.90 9.91
C CYS A 149 29.27 3.22 11.08
N ARG A 150 29.34 2.34 12.10
CA ARG A 150 30.22 2.49 13.27
C ARG A 150 30.07 3.83 13.99
N GLY A 151 28.87 4.39 13.98
CA GLY A 151 28.53 5.61 14.70
C GLY A 151 29.03 6.92 14.09
N MET A 152 29.43 6.96 12.82
CA MET A 152 29.92 8.19 12.17
C MET A 152 28.86 9.31 12.06
N THR A 153 27.57 8.96 12.05
CA THR A 153 26.45 9.89 11.90
C THR A 153 25.26 9.45 12.73
N GLU A 154 24.31 10.34 13.00
CA GLU A 154 23.06 9.97 13.69
C GLU A 154 22.24 8.93 12.88
N GLU A 155 21.66 7.96 13.58
CA GLU A 155 20.82 6.94 12.98
C GLU A 155 19.41 7.48 12.69
N THR A 156 19.28 8.12 11.54
CA THR A 156 18.00 8.62 11.02
C THR A 156 17.56 7.81 9.82
N MET A 157 16.26 7.83 9.52
CA MET A 157 15.74 7.15 8.31
C MET A 157 16.43 7.71 7.06
N LYS A 158 16.58 9.04 6.98
CA LYS A 158 17.31 9.70 5.89
C LYS A 158 18.73 9.15 5.75
N HIS A 159 19.47 9.02 6.84
CA HIS A 159 20.81 8.46 6.80
C HIS A 159 20.80 7.02 6.28
N VAL A 160 20.02 6.13 6.89
CA VAL A 160 20.00 4.70 6.54
C VAL A 160 19.60 4.48 5.08
N VAL A 161 18.54 5.15 4.63
CA VAL A 161 17.98 4.96 3.28
C VAL A 161 18.73 5.74 2.20
N ALA A 162 19.34 6.87 2.52
CA ALA A 162 19.85 7.78 1.50
C ALA A 162 21.38 7.93 1.47
N SER A 163 22.10 7.73 2.59
CA SER A 163 23.54 8.08 2.66
C SER A 163 24.43 7.18 3.52
N CYS A 164 23.91 6.14 4.18
CA CYS A 164 24.73 5.25 5.00
C CYS A 164 25.69 4.43 4.15
N ASP A 165 27.01 4.58 4.35
CA ASP A 165 28.05 3.95 3.53
C ASP A 165 27.92 2.42 3.48
N VAL A 166 27.53 1.81 4.59
CA VAL A 166 27.32 0.36 4.71
C VAL A 166 26.25 -0.14 3.74
N HIS A 167 25.26 0.70 3.40
CA HIS A 167 24.18 0.34 2.49
C HIS A 167 24.38 0.89 1.06
N SER A 168 25.54 1.49 0.75
CA SER A 168 25.84 2.06 -0.58
C SER A 168 25.64 1.06 -1.72
N ARG A 169 26.17 -0.16 -1.57
CA ARG A 169 26.02 -1.24 -2.55
C ARG A 169 24.57 -1.72 -2.68
N THR A 170 23.83 -1.77 -1.58
CA THR A 170 22.41 -2.16 -1.59
C THR A 170 21.57 -1.10 -2.31
N ARG A 171 21.82 0.19 -2.04
CA ARG A 171 21.16 1.29 -2.76
C ARG A 171 21.52 1.27 -4.25
N LEU A 172 22.78 1.06 -4.62
CA LEU A 172 23.18 0.99 -6.02
C LEU A 172 22.45 -0.13 -6.76
N ARG A 173 22.24 -1.28 -6.13
CA ARG A 173 21.54 -2.41 -6.77
C ARG A 173 20.04 -2.24 -6.90
N ILE A 174 19.41 -1.49 -5.99
CA ILE A 174 17.95 -1.38 -5.91
C ILE A 174 17.47 -0.06 -6.51
N PHE A 175 18.14 1.04 -6.16
CA PHE A 175 17.77 2.40 -6.57
C PHE A 175 18.64 2.95 -7.70
N ASP A 176 19.67 2.22 -8.15
CA ASP A 176 20.70 2.69 -9.09
C ASP A 176 21.47 3.94 -8.62
N HIS A 177 21.52 4.16 -7.30
CA HIS A 177 22.21 5.30 -6.69
C HIS A 177 23.00 4.87 -5.47
N SER A 178 24.26 5.28 -5.34
CA SER A 178 25.06 5.01 -4.13
C SER A 178 24.71 5.97 -2.98
N VAL A 179 24.23 7.17 -3.29
CA VAL A 179 23.73 8.20 -2.36
C VAL A 179 22.51 8.87 -3.01
N ILE A 180 21.47 9.14 -2.23
CA ILE A 180 20.20 9.70 -2.69
C ILE A 180 19.96 11.03 -1.96
N ASN A 181 19.55 12.07 -2.69
CA ASN A 181 19.15 13.35 -2.10
C ASN A 181 17.65 13.33 -1.73
N ALA A 182 17.11 14.45 -1.23
CA ALA A 182 15.70 14.49 -0.82
C ALA A 182 14.76 14.31 -2.03
N GLU A 183 15.12 14.91 -3.17
CA GLU A 183 14.34 14.88 -4.38
C GLU A 183 14.25 13.47 -4.95
N GLY A 184 15.38 12.76 -5.04
CA GLY A 184 15.45 11.38 -5.48
C GLY A 184 14.74 10.43 -4.54
N LEU A 185 14.86 10.64 -3.22
CA LEU A 185 14.16 9.82 -2.23
C LEU A 185 12.64 9.91 -2.36
N ALA A 186 12.13 11.08 -2.77
CA ALA A 186 10.71 11.26 -3.03
C ALA A 186 10.22 10.52 -4.29
N GLU A 187 11.10 10.22 -5.25
CA GLU A 187 10.75 9.53 -6.50
C GLU A 187 10.93 8.01 -6.43
N VAL A 188 11.64 7.49 -5.42
CA VAL A 188 11.85 6.05 -5.24
C VAL A 188 10.51 5.28 -5.26
N ASP A 189 10.49 4.14 -5.96
CA ASP A 189 9.32 3.28 -6.00
C ASP A 189 9.09 2.60 -4.63
N LEU A 190 7.82 2.37 -4.28
CA LEU A 190 7.48 1.80 -2.98
C LEU A 190 7.94 0.34 -2.84
N GLU A 191 7.94 -0.43 -3.93
CA GLU A 191 8.41 -1.81 -3.96
C GLU A 191 9.92 -1.87 -3.77
N ASP A 192 10.66 -1.00 -4.46
CA ASP A 192 12.11 -0.88 -4.29
C ASP A 192 12.47 -0.43 -2.88
N LEU A 193 11.73 0.54 -2.33
CA LEU A 193 11.93 0.99 -0.95
C LEU A 193 11.68 -0.16 0.03
N LEU A 194 10.59 -0.91 -0.13
CA LEU A 194 10.28 -2.07 0.70
C LEU A 194 11.37 -3.15 0.60
N LEU A 195 11.86 -3.44 -0.60
CA LEU A 195 12.93 -4.38 -0.86
C LEU A 195 14.24 -3.95 -0.18
N PHE A 196 14.55 -2.65 -0.23
CA PHE A 196 15.70 -2.07 0.46
C PHE A 196 15.58 -2.22 1.98
N MET A 197 14.42 -1.90 2.56
CA MET A 197 14.21 -2.01 4.01
C MET A 197 14.31 -3.46 4.49
N THR A 198 13.77 -4.40 3.70
CA THR A 198 13.85 -5.84 3.98
C THR A 198 15.30 -6.33 3.96
N ARG A 199 16.10 -5.88 2.98
CA ARG A 199 17.52 -6.26 2.86
C ARG A 199 18.43 -5.64 3.91
N THR A 200 18.11 -4.45 4.39
CA THR A 200 18.89 -3.77 5.43
C THR A 200 18.54 -4.22 6.84
N GLY A 201 17.44 -4.96 7.01
CA GLY A 201 17.02 -5.47 8.31
C GLY A 201 16.50 -4.38 9.25
N VAL A 202 16.09 -3.23 8.71
CA VAL A 202 15.55 -2.14 9.53
C VAL A 202 14.15 -2.52 9.99
N GLN A 203 14.03 -2.80 11.28
CA GLN A 203 12.76 -3.25 11.87
C GLN A 203 11.86 -2.08 12.29
N THR A 204 10.56 -2.31 12.22
CA THR A 204 9.54 -1.51 12.91
C THR A 204 9.14 -2.20 14.21
N PRO A 205 9.00 -1.48 15.34
CA PRO A 205 8.69 -2.14 16.60
C PRO A 205 7.24 -2.67 16.61
N GLU A 206 7.04 -3.89 17.13
CA GLU A 206 5.72 -4.48 17.41
C GLU A 206 4.80 -3.53 18.21
N HIS A 207 5.38 -2.77 19.15
CA HIS A 207 4.66 -1.79 19.99
C HIS A 207 4.05 -0.61 19.23
N PHE A 208 4.46 -0.36 17.97
CA PHE A 208 3.95 0.74 17.17
C PHE A 208 2.46 0.58 16.80
N LEU A 209 1.90 -0.64 16.85
CA LEU A 209 0.47 -0.88 16.61
C LEU A 209 -0.45 -0.15 17.61
N ARG A 210 -0.01 0.11 18.85
CA ARG A 210 -0.78 0.94 19.78
C ARG A 210 -0.79 2.41 19.37
N LEU A 211 0.29 2.92 18.77
CA LEU A 211 0.42 4.31 18.33
C LEU A 211 -0.17 4.56 16.94
N LEU A 212 -0.08 3.62 16.00
CA LEU A 212 -0.77 3.70 14.70
C LEU A 212 -2.29 3.68 14.87
N ARG A 213 -2.84 2.94 15.84
CA ARG A 213 -4.27 3.03 16.18
C ARG A 213 -4.65 4.44 16.66
N LEU A 214 -3.77 5.13 17.37
CA LEU A 214 -3.95 6.53 17.81
C LEU A 214 -3.69 7.55 16.69
N MET A 215 -2.87 7.22 15.69
CA MET A 215 -2.62 8.09 14.53
C MET A 215 -3.67 7.91 13.43
N SER A 216 -4.27 6.72 13.28
CA SER A 216 -5.41 6.50 12.36
C SER A 216 -6.64 7.33 12.78
N THR A 217 -6.76 7.70 14.05
CA THR A 217 -7.79 8.64 14.53
C THR A 217 -7.43 10.11 14.29
N VAL A 218 -6.18 10.42 13.93
CA VAL A 218 -5.68 11.79 13.70
C VAL A 218 -5.43 12.09 12.21
N LEU A 219 -5.13 11.07 11.39
CA LEU A 219 -4.81 11.18 9.96
C LEU A 219 -5.90 10.66 9.01
N MET A 220 -6.99 10.07 9.53
CA MET A 220 -8.25 9.94 8.79
C MET A 220 -9.19 11.04 9.32
N PRO A 221 -9.46 12.10 8.54
CA PRO A 221 -10.56 13.01 8.85
C PRO A 221 -11.85 12.17 8.93
N PRO A 222 -12.74 12.43 9.89
CA PRO A 222 -14.09 11.86 9.85
C PRO A 222 -14.77 12.36 8.57
N LEU A 223 -14.90 11.50 7.56
CA LEU A 223 -15.75 11.74 6.39
C LEU A 223 -17.25 11.57 6.72
N LEU A 224 -17.63 11.56 8.00
CA LEU A 224 -19.01 11.42 8.44
C LEU A 224 -19.24 12.20 9.74
N MET A 225 -19.27 13.53 9.67
CA MET A 225 -20.11 14.33 10.57
C MET A 225 -20.44 15.66 9.88
N GLY A 226 -21.73 15.89 9.56
CA GLY A 226 -22.21 17.25 9.31
C GLY A 226 -23.11 17.49 8.09
N LEU A 227 -23.95 16.55 7.66
CA LEU A 227 -25.24 16.95 7.08
C LEU A 227 -26.17 17.31 8.25
N LYS A 228 -26.08 18.54 8.74
CA LYS A 228 -27.21 19.17 9.40
C LYS A 228 -27.91 20.01 8.34
N CYS A 229 -29.02 19.47 7.85
CA CYS A 229 -30.08 20.29 7.31
C CYS A 229 -30.63 21.10 8.48
N ASP A 230 -30.59 22.42 8.35
CA ASP A 230 -31.59 23.35 8.87
C ASP A 230 -31.92 24.31 7.73
#